data_AF-A0AB39T8S7-F1
#
_entry.id   AF-A0AB39T8S7-F1
#
_cell.length_a   1.000
_cell.length_b   1.000
_cell.length_c   1.000
_cell.angle_alpha   90.00
_cell.angle_beta   90.00
_cell.angle_gamma   90.00
#
_symmetry.space_group_name_H-M   'P 1'
#
loop_
_entity.id
_entity.type
_entity.pdbx_description
1 polymer ?
#
loop_
_entity_poly.entity_id
_entity_poly.type
_entity_poly.pdbx_seq_one_letter_code
_entity_poly.pdbx_strand_id
1 'polypeptide(L)'
;MTPDMTHERPAPRPATTPATTERETTAAALRLSDAWQTRPAETSGPTDALPRPLTTLLDRSFDVDLSAVRVHSDPRAERDARAIGAVAFTRGHEIFGGPLLTSATAEGRRALTHEAVHAAGQLRSGRSHVQRLSRAGETGDLLEWWDTADDAVKALDLLAGMRDPDFDDTLADIVRGSQLTRLLGRLPGRAHVVRFLRLVGDRATPAHQAAVMAHYPFANMTPESQLEVYGRKFIASRGARPAPPDPALQALVERHPSAAFSGGGATGTSPADAPMSVWEMLGLRKQAKAAAATPGGLDEAKYVRKPGLEMLYDWSNPLKGDLTGPGSWLAGVSRTDRVGQAQLLLRLPIATRAPGAYDGRPPTRAEVIRSAAAAHRLGPEVVAAIILAEQRDQSPREDAADYQGAVMGKSSSVSIGLGQVTVRTAREKNLFADLVSPSMQTWLATNTEATTQAIAHMLASDEFNIFAVARYIRMVADQGATLSLASLPSTAAWTPAIDLSVYARHSSAWTEDHVKLLGSEYTSKPWDDNLVPAWGDFVLEAYRDVRAAGVF
;
A
#
# COMPACT_ATOMS: atom_id res chain seq x y z
N MET A 1 -48.51 -35.84 -31.25
CA MET A 1 -47.87 -35.01 -32.29
C MET A 1 -46.97 -34.01 -31.56
N THR A 2 -45.64 -34.24 -31.60
CA THR A 2 -44.54 -33.29 -31.30
C THR A 2 -44.46 -32.65 -29.88
N PRO A 3 -43.27 -32.25 -29.36
CA PRO A 3 -42.48 -33.14 -28.51
C PRO A 3 -42.04 -32.52 -27.17
N ASP A 4 -41.52 -33.41 -26.32
CA ASP A 4 -40.77 -33.19 -25.10
C ASP A 4 -39.57 -32.25 -25.32
N MET A 5 -39.47 -31.18 -24.51
CA MET A 5 -38.34 -30.24 -24.49
C MET A 5 -37.63 -30.35 -23.15
N THR A 6 -36.73 -31.30 -23.05
CA THR A 6 -35.68 -31.35 -22.03
C THR A 6 -34.72 -30.18 -22.24
N HIS A 7 -34.59 -29.31 -21.24
CA HIS A 7 -33.58 -28.27 -21.19
C HIS A 7 -32.17 -28.89 -21.14
N GLU A 8 -31.41 -28.76 -22.23
CA GLU A 8 -29.97 -29.02 -22.28
C GLU A 8 -29.21 -28.08 -21.34
N ARG A 9 -28.40 -28.65 -20.45
CA ARG A 9 -27.37 -27.92 -19.69
C ARG A 9 -26.30 -27.40 -20.66
N PRO A 10 -25.89 -26.13 -20.58
CA PRO A 10 -24.74 -25.67 -21.33
C PRO A 10 -23.45 -26.30 -20.78
N ALA A 11 -22.59 -26.76 -21.69
CA ALA A 11 -21.28 -27.32 -21.39
C ALA A 11 -20.37 -26.31 -20.65
N PRO A 12 -19.50 -26.77 -19.73
CA PRO A 12 -18.58 -25.88 -19.03
C PRO A 12 -17.57 -25.27 -20.01
N ARG A 13 -17.46 -23.93 -20.01
CA ARG A 13 -16.39 -23.22 -20.70
C ARG A 13 -15.06 -23.45 -19.98
N PRO A 14 -13.94 -23.61 -20.70
CA PRO A 14 -12.63 -23.80 -20.08
C PRO A 14 -12.22 -22.54 -19.31
N ALA A 15 -11.77 -22.74 -18.06
CA ALA A 15 -11.21 -21.68 -17.23
C ALA A 15 -9.95 -21.11 -17.89
N THR A 16 -9.98 -19.83 -18.26
CA THR A 16 -8.79 -19.09 -18.68
C THR A 16 -8.12 -18.51 -17.44
N THR A 17 -7.04 -19.15 -17.00
CA THR A 17 -6.13 -18.68 -15.96
C THR A 17 -4.88 -18.08 -16.64
N PRO A 18 -4.63 -16.75 -16.57
CA PRO A 18 -3.38 -16.18 -17.08
C PRO A 18 -2.33 -15.96 -15.96
N ALA A 19 -2.76 -15.75 -14.71
CA ALA A 19 -1.86 -15.33 -13.63
C ALA A 19 -1.03 -16.45 -12.98
N THR A 20 -1.47 -17.71 -13.09
CA THR A 20 -0.77 -18.86 -12.51
C THR A 20 0.44 -19.26 -13.35
N THR A 21 0.32 -19.16 -14.67
CA THR A 21 1.36 -19.56 -15.64
C THR A 21 2.60 -18.68 -15.55
N GLU A 22 2.45 -17.37 -15.31
CA GLU A 22 3.59 -16.44 -15.23
C GLU A 22 4.38 -16.57 -13.90
N ARG A 23 3.68 -16.73 -12.77
CA ARG A 23 4.34 -17.03 -11.47
C ARG A 23 5.02 -18.40 -11.48
N GLU A 24 4.43 -19.39 -12.17
CA GLU A 24 5.05 -20.69 -12.40
C GLU A 24 6.30 -20.57 -13.30
N THR A 25 6.30 -19.71 -14.32
CA THR A 25 7.50 -19.49 -15.15
C THR A 25 8.64 -18.81 -14.40
N THR A 26 8.38 -17.84 -13.51
CA THR A 26 9.43 -17.20 -12.70
C THR A 26 9.98 -18.15 -11.64
N ALA A 27 9.12 -18.92 -10.97
CA ALA A 27 9.54 -19.97 -10.05
C ALA A 27 10.29 -21.10 -10.77
N ALA A 28 9.91 -21.43 -12.01
CA ALA A 28 10.63 -22.40 -12.84
C ALA A 28 12.00 -21.87 -13.27
N ALA A 29 12.11 -20.61 -13.68
CA ALA A 29 13.39 -19.98 -14.04
C ALA A 29 14.35 -19.95 -12.84
N LEU A 30 13.87 -19.62 -11.64
CA LEU A 30 14.66 -19.65 -10.40
C LEU A 30 15.12 -21.08 -10.04
N ARG A 31 14.22 -22.07 -10.12
CA ARG A 31 14.56 -23.50 -9.92
C ARG A 31 15.57 -24.01 -10.95
N LEU A 32 15.49 -23.52 -12.20
CA LEU A 32 16.45 -23.84 -13.25
C LEU A 32 17.80 -23.18 -12.97
N SER A 33 17.84 -21.93 -12.50
CA SER A 33 19.08 -21.28 -12.04
C SER A 33 19.77 -22.07 -10.91
N ASP A 34 19.01 -22.60 -9.94
CA ASP A 34 19.56 -23.48 -8.89
C ASP A 34 20.06 -24.83 -9.45
N ALA A 35 19.35 -25.41 -10.44
CA ALA A 35 19.81 -26.60 -11.15
C ALA A 35 21.11 -26.34 -11.93
N TRP A 36 21.31 -25.11 -12.43
CA TRP A 36 22.55 -24.69 -13.08
C TRP A 36 23.68 -24.41 -12.08
N GLN A 37 23.41 -24.16 -10.79
CA GLN A 37 24.48 -24.05 -9.80
C GLN A 37 25.22 -25.37 -9.55
N THR A 38 24.55 -26.51 -9.69
CA THR A 38 25.09 -27.85 -9.35
C THR A 38 25.33 -28.77 -10.56
N ARG A 39 24.94 -28.37 -11.78
CA ARG A 39 25.20 -29.14 -13.01
C ARG A 39 26.72 -29.29 -13.25
N PRO A 40 27.25 -30.52 -13.43
CA PRO A 40 28.62 -30.73 -13.91
C PRO A 40 28.87 -29.99 -15.22
N ALA A 41 30.08 -29.48 -15.42
CA ALA A 41 30.49 -28.80 -16.67
C ALA A 41 30.56 -29.76 -17.88
N GLU A 42 30.36 -31.06 -17.68
CA GLU A 42 30.46 -32.05 -18.73
C GLU A 42 29.23 -32.01 -19.65
N THR A 43 29.52 -31.89 -20.95
CA THR A 43 28.63 -31.91 -22.13
C THR A 43 28.19 -30.57 -22.74
N SER A 44 29.01 -29.52 -22.68
CA SER A 44 28.79 -28.31 -23.48
C SER A 44 29.41 -28.43 -24.89
N GLY A 45 28.81 -27.77 -25.88
CA GLY A 45 29.24 -27.82 -27.29
C GLY A 45 30.58 -27.10 -27.55
N PRO A 46 30.87 -26.68 -28.79
CA PRO A 46 32.10 -25.96 -29.13
C PRO A 46 32.28 -24.70 -28.25
N THR A 47 33.49 -24.48 -27.75
CA THR A 47 33.83 -23.32 -26.91
C THR A 47 34.88 -22.45 -27.57
N ASP A 48 34.73 -21.14 -27.45
CA ASP A 48 35.76 -20.18 -27.80
C ASP A 48 36.54 -19.73 -26.56
N ALA A 49 37.82 -19.42 -26.74
CA ALA A 49 38.60 -18.70 -25.75
C ALA A 49 38.22 -17.22 -25.75
N LEU A 50 38.34 -16.55 -24.60
CA LEU A 50 38.22 -15.09 -24.56
C LEU A 50 39.21 -14.44 -25.54
N PRO A 51 38.80 -13.37 -26.26
CA PRO A 51 39.70 -12.62 -27.12
C PRO A 51 40.90 -12.08 -26.33
N ARG A 52 42.13 -12.33 -26.81
CA ARG A 52 43.36 -11.94 -26.11
C ARG A 52 43.40 -10.50 -25.61
N PRO A 53 42.96 -9.47 -26.37
CA PRO A 53 42.96 -8.10 -25.87
C PRO A 53 42.13 -7.91 -24.60
N LEU A 54 40.99 -8.62 -24.50
CA LEU A 54 40.11 -8.58 -23.34
C LEU A 54 40.71 -9.36 -22.16
N THR A 55 41.29 -10.53 -22.42
CA THR A 55 42.04 -11.34 -21.43
C THR A 55 43.17 -10.52 -20.80
N THR A 56 44.07 -9.94 -21.61
CA THR A 56 45.22 -9.14 -21.12
C THR A 56 44.82 -7.89 -20.36
N LEU A 57 43.66 -7.30 -20.68
CA LEU A 57 43.14 -6.15 -19.95
C LEU A 57 42.66 -6.59 -18.55
N LEU A 58 41.77 -7.58 -18.51
CA LEU A 58 41.10 -7.98 -17.27
C LEU A 58 42.01 -8.77 -16.33
N ASP A 59 42.95 -9.57 -16.85
CA ASP A 59 43.96 -10.27 -16.03
C ASP A 59 44.73 -9.26 -15.15
N ARG A 60 45.14 -8.12 -15.75
CA ARG A 60 45.83 -7.04 -15.04
C ARG A 60 44.93 -6.29 -14.07
N SER A 61 43.67 -6.05 -14.45
CA SER A 61 42.73 -5.27 -13.63
C SER A 61 42.22 -6.02 -12.42
N PHE A 62 42.10 -7.34 -12.49
CA PHE A 62 41.53 -8.17 -11.43
C PHE A 62 42.54 -9.08 -10.73
N ASP A 63 43.79 -9.11 -11.18
CA ASP A 63 44.86 -9.98 -10.67
C ASP A 63 44.45 -11.46 -10.68
N VAL A 64 43.91 -11.92 -11.82
CA VAL A 64 43.43 -13.29 -12.05
C VAL A 64 43.88 -13.80 -13.42
N ASP A 65 43.92 -15.11 -13.60
CA ASP A 65 44.19 -15.74 -14.90
C ASP A 65 42.88 -16.12 -15.61
N LEU A 66 42.52 -15.38 -16.67
CA LEU A 66 41.32 -15.65 -17.47
C LEU A 66 41.56 -16.61 -18.64
N SER A 67 42.75 -17.20 -18.77
CA SER A 67 43.05 -18.19 -19.82
C SER A 67 42.18 -19.45 -19.70
N ALA A 68 41.65 -19.72 -18.50
CA ALA A 68 40.73 -20.80 -18.22
C ALA A 68 39.27 -20.49 -18.61
N VAL A 69 38.94 -19.24 -18.95
CA VAL A 69 37.55 -18.86 -19.28
C VAL A 69 37.14 -19.37 -20.65
N ARG A 70 35.92 -19.90 -20.75
CA ARG A 70 35.35 -20.49 -21.97
C ARG A 70 34.02 -19.82 -22.31
N VAL A 71 33.82 -19.52 -23.59
CA VAL A 71 32.62 -18.88 -24.13
C VAL A 71 31.85 -19.89 -24.97
N HIS A 72 30.62 -20.17 -24.55
CA HIS A 72 29.66 -21.03 -25.22
C HIS A 72 28.64 -20.13 -25.94
N SER A 73 28.70 -20.07 -27.28
CA SER A 73 27.88 -19.17 -28.10
C SER A 73 26.96 -19.90 -29.09
N ASP A 74 26.88 -21.22 -28.99
CA ASP A 74 26.11 -22.07 -29.88
C ASP A 74 24.58 -21.99 -29.62
N PRO A 75 23.72 -22.49 -30.53
CA PRO A 75 22.27 -22.44 -30.34
C PRO A 75 21.75 -23.15 -29.07
N ARG A 76 22.53 -24.07 -28.49
CA ARG A 76 22.20 -24.73 -27.21
C ARG A 76 22.51 -23.82 -26.05
N ALA A 77 23.69 -23.18 -26.01
CA ALA A 77 24.03 -22.18 -24.99
C ALA A 77 23.03 -21.01 -24.99
N GLU A 78 22.54 -20.62 -26.16
CA GLU A 78 21.47 -19.62 -26.28
C GLU A 78 20.13 -20.11 -25.71
N ARG A 79 19.77 -21.39 -25.93
CA ARG A 79 18.58 -21.99 -25.29
C ARG A 79 18.73 -22.09 -23.78
N ASP A 80 19.92 -22.43 -23.30
CA ASP A 80 20.23 -22.57 -21.89
C ASP A 80 20.16 -21.21 -21.17
N ALA A 81 20.72 -20.15 -21.77
CA ALA A 81 20.56 -18.78 -21.29
C ALA A 81 19.09 -18.36 -21.26
N ARG A 82 18.33 -18.59 -22.34
CA ARG A 82 16.89 -18.30 -22.38
C ARG A 82 16.08 -19.07 -21.34
N ALA A 83 16.45 -20.32 -21.04
CA ALA A 83 15.75 -21.17 -20.09
C ALA A 83 15.82 -20.64 -18.64
N ILE A 84 16.90 -19.92 -18.30
CA ILE A 84 17.04 -19.23 -17.01
C ILE A 84 16.64 -17.75 -17.07
N GLY A 85 16.09 -17.32 -18.21
CA GLY A 85 15.65 -15.95 -18.44
C GLY A 85 16.79 -14.95 -18.65
N ALA A 86 17.92 -15.34 -19.24
CA ALA A 86 19.06 -14.46 -19.50
C ALA A 86 19.40 -14.34 -20.99
N VAL A 87 20.09 -13.25 -21.38
CA VAL A 87 20.69 -13.09 -22.73
C VAL A 87 22.00 -13.88 -22.84
N ALA A 88 22.79 -13.82 -21.78
CA ALA A 88 23.95 -14.65 -21.51
C ALA A 88 24.04 -14.88 -19.99
N PHE A 89 24.85 -15.81 -19.52
CA PHE A 89 25.16 -15.94 -18.09
C PHE A 89 26.53 -16.54 -17.88
N THR A 90 27.11 -16.23 -16.72
CA THR A 90 28.41 -16.70 -16.28
C THR A 90 28.26 -17.65 -15.10
N ARG A 91 29.03 -18.73 -15.10
CA ARG A 91 29.14 -19.68 -13.99
C ARG A 91 30.59 -20.13 -13.86
N GLY A 92 31.28 -19.62 -12.84
CA GLY A 92 32.71 -19.87 -12.65
C GLY A 92 33.53 -19.29 -13.81
N HIS A 93 34.18 -20.16 -14.56
CA HIS A 93 34.97 -19.80 -15.75
C HIS A 93 34.20 -20.05 -17.07
N GLU A 94 32.91 -20.33 -17.01
CA GLU A 94 32.10 -20.65 -18.19
C GLU A 94 31.09 -19.53 -18.46
N ILE A 95 31.08 -19.00 -19.68
CA ILE A 95 30.15 -17.96 -20.15
C ILE A 95 29.24 -18.60 -21.21
N PHE A 96 27.92 -18.51 -21.05
CA PHE A 96 26.93 -19.09 -21.96
C PHE A 96 26.03 -18.02 -22.56
N GLY A 97 25.78 -18.06 -23.86
CA GLY A 97 24.84 -17.15 -24.51
C GLY A 97 24.67 -17.46 -26.00
N GLY A 98 24.03 -16.55 -26.71
CA GLY A 98 23.87 -16.66 -28.17
C GLY A 98 25.05 -16.14 -28.99
N PRO A 99 24.90 -16.09 -30.33
CA PRO A 99 25.90 -15.55 -31.25
C PRO A 99 26.31 -14.08 -30.98
N LEU A 100 25.53 -13.37 -30.16
CA LEU A 100 25.87 -12.02 -29.70
C LEU A 100 27.24 -11.99 -29.02
N LEU A 101 27.61 -13.01 -28.24
CA LEU A 101 28.88 -13.06 -27.52
C LEU A 101 30.11 -13.14 -28.44
N THR A 102 29.94 -13.62 -29.67
CA THR A 102 31.03 -13.74 -30.66
C THR A 102 30.94 -12.67 -31.76
N SER A 103 29.92 -11.81 -31.71
CA SER A 103 29.72 -10.74 -32.66
C SER A 103 30.77 -9.63 -32.51
N ALA A 104 31.33 -9.19 -33.64
CA ALA A 104 32.20 -8.00 -33.70
C ALA A 104 31.40 -6.67 -33.66
N THR A 105 30.10 -6.70 -33.39
CA THR A 105 29.33 -5.48 -33.12
C THR A 105 29.76 -4.88 -31.78
N ALA A 106 29.48 -3.59 -31.59
CA ALA A 106 29.76 -2.94 -30.30
C ALA A 106 29.00 -3.62 -29.16
N GLU A 107 27.75 -4.00 -29.40
CA GLU A 107 26.89 -4.75 -28.48
C GLU A 107 27.47 -6.12 -28.10
N GLY A 108 27.98 -6.88 -29.08
CA GLY A 108 28.57 -8.19 -28.83
C GLY A 108 29.86 -8.14 -28.00
N ARG A 109 30.75 -7.19 -28.29
CA ARG A 109 31.96 -6.97 -27.48
C ARG A 109 31.64 -6.61 -26.02
N ARG A 110 30.54 -5.89 -25.79
CA ARG A 110 30.15 -5.42 -24.46
C ARG A 110 29.49 -6.52 -23.64
N ALA A 111 28.58 -7.28 -24.25
CA ALA A 111 28.02 -8.49 -23.64
C ALA A 111 29.14 -9.45 -23.20
N LEU A 112 30.13 -9.69 -24.07
CA LEU A 112 31.27 -10.54 -23.75
C LEU A 112 32.15 -9.98 -22.61
N THR A 113 32.36 -8.66 -22.59
CA THR A 113 33.15 -7.98 -21.55
C THR A 113 32.46 -8.07 -20.18
N HIS A 114 31.14 -7.85 -20.14
CA HIS A 114 30.34 -7.92 -18.90
C HIS A 114 30.44 -9.32 -18.27
N GLU A 115 30.23 -10.36 -19.07
CA GLU A 115 30.34 -11.74 -18.61
C GLU A 115 31.77 -12.11 -18.19
N ALA A 116 32.79 -11.61 -18.89
CA ALA A 116 34.19 -11.83 -18.52
C ALA A 116 34.56 -11.20 -17.17
N VAL A 117 33.97 -10.06 -16.82
CA VAL A 117 34.15 -9.42 -15.50
C VAL A 117 33.55 -10.28 -14.38
N HIS A 118 32.36 -10.85 -14.59
CA HIS A 118 31.77 -11.79 -13.63
C HIS A 118 32.63 -13.04 -13.47
N ALA A 119 33.16 -13.59 -14.56
CA ALA A 119 34.06 -14.74 -14.51
C ALA A 119 35.33 -14.43 -13.70
N ALA A 120 35.93 -13.25 -13.93
CA ALA A 120 37.07 -12.76 -13.17
C ALA A 120 36.78 -12.62 -11.68
N GLY A 121 35.63 -12.04 -11.33
CA GLY A 121 35.17 -11.89 -9.95
C GLY A 121 35.01 -13.23 -9.23
N GLN A 122 34.39 -14.21 -9.90
CA GLN A 122 34.15 -15.55 -9.33
C GLN A 122 35.45 -16.35 -9.15
N LEU A 123 36.38 -16.23 -10.10
CA LEU A 123 37.73 -16.81 -9.99
C LEU A 123 38.47 -16.24 -8.79
N ARG A 124 38.43 -14.91 -8.60
CA ARG A 124 39.07 -14.25 -7.45
C ARG A 124 38.46 -14.65 -6.10
N SER A 125 37.14 -14.84 -6.05
CA SER A 125 36.46 -15.22 -4.79
C SER A 125 36.45 -16.73 -4.52
N GLY A 126 36.85 -17.57 -5.48
CA GLY A 126 36.80 -19.03 -5.37
C GLY A 126 35.37 -19.61 -5.24
N ARG A 127 34.34 -18.86 -5.65
CA ARG A 127 32.92 -19.22 -5.48
C ARG A 127 32.20 -19.14 -6.81
N SER A 128 31.89 -20.30 -7.38
CA SER A 128 31.05 -20.39 -8.59
C SER A 128 29.59 -20.19 -8.24
N HIS A 129 28.92 -19.26 -8.91
CA HIS A 129 27.48 -19.08 -8.86
C HIS A 129 26.98 -18.63 -10.23
N VAL A 130 25.71 -18.91 -10.53
CA VAL A 130 25.11 -18.45 -11.80
C VAL A 130 24.86 -16.96 -11.69
N GLN A 131 25.47 -16.19 -12.60
CA GLN A 131 25.35 -14.75 -12.67
C GLN A 131 24.85 -14.40 -14.07
N ARG A 132 23.62 -13.90 -14.17
CA ARG A 132 22.96 -13.67 -15.45
C ARG A 132 23.36 -12.32 -16.03
N LEU A 133 23.64 -12.28 -17.34
CA LEU A 133 23.57 -11.05 -18.12
C LEU A 133 22.09 -10.68 -18.25
N SER A 134 21.68 -9.71 -17.43
CA SER A 134 20.48 -8.94 -17.68
C SER A 134 20.71 -8.03 -18.90
N ARG A 135 19.65 -7.45 -19.46
CA ARG A 135 19.80 -6.35 -20.44
C ARG A 135 20.36 -5.07 -19.79
N ALA A 136 20.85 -5.12 -18.56
CA ALA A 136 21.55 -4.01 -17.92
C ALA A 136 22.79 -3.54 -18.69
N GLY A 137 23.40 -4.34 -19.55
CA GLY A 137 24.43 -3.89 -20.50
C GLY A 137 23.85 -3.04 -21.64
N GLU A 138 22.66 -3.37 -22.15
CA GLU A 138 21.92 -2.54 -23.11
C GLU A 138 21.49 -1.23 -22.44
N THR A 139 20.85 -1.28 -21.26
CA THR A 139 20.55 -0.04 -20.52
C THR A 139 21.79 0.59 -19.93
N GLY A 140 22.90 -0.12 -19.73
CA GLY A 140 24.09 0.39 -19.05
C GLY A 140 25.01 1.14 -19.99
N ASP A 141 25.18 0.65 -21.22
CA ASP A 141 25.83 1.40 -22.30
C ASP A 141 24.96 2.53 -22.83
N LEU A 142 23.63 2.40 -22.73
CA LEU A 142 22.72 3.51 -22.97
C LEU A 142 22.78 4.51 -21.80
N LEU A 143 22.70 4.09 -20.54
CA LEU A 143 22.73 4.96 -19.35
C LEU A 143 24.13 5.52 -19.04
N GLU A 144 25.21 4.92 -19.54
CA GLU A 144 26.58 5.45 -19.46
C GLU A 144 26.83 6.60 -20.44
N TRP A 145 26.07 6.69 -21.54
CA TRP A 145 26.26 7.67 -22.63
C TRP A 145 25.09 8.64 -22.84
N TRP A 146 24.15 8.68 -21.90
CA TRP A 146 22.90 9.44 -22.02
C TRP A 146 22.94 10.73 -21.24
N ASP A 147 23.51 11.74 -21.90
CA ASP A 147 23.60 13.08 -21.33
C ASP A 147 22.38 13.96 -21.68
N THR A 148 21.29 13.39 -22.22
CA THR A 148 20.10 14.14 -22.67
C THR A 148 18.77 13.58 -22.13
N ALA A 149 17.68 14.34 -22.31
CA ALA A 149 16.35 13.93 -21.90
C ALA A 149 15.72 12.87 -22.82
N ASP A 150 15.92 12.97 -24.14
CA ASP A 150 15.42 12.01 -25.13
C ASP A 150 15.96 10.59 -24.88
N ASP A 151 17.22 10.58 -24.48
CA ASP A 151 17.94 9.39 -24.08
C ASP A 151 17.33 8.75 -22.82
N ALA A 152 17.06 9.52 -21.76
CA ALA A 152 16.37 9.01 -20.58
C ALA A 152 14.97 8.41 -20.91
N VAL A 153 14.26 8.97 -21.90
CA VAL A 153 12.99 8.42 -22.38
C VAL A 153 13.18 7.06 -23.08
N LYS A 154 14.19 6.92 -23.95
CA LYS A 154 14.55 5.64 -24.56
C LYS A 154 14.92 4.58 -23.50
N ALA A 155 15.54 4.99 -22.39
CA ALA A 155 15.86 4.10 -21.25
C ALA A 155 14.59 3.48 -20.69
N LEU A 156 13.63 4.35 -20.44
CA LEU A 156 12.36 3.98 -19.88
C LEU A 156 11.57 3.10 -20.83
N ASP A 157 11.64 3.34 -22.14
CA ASP A 157 11.05 2.47 -23.16
C ASP A 157 11.67 1.08 -23.17
N LEU A 158 12.99 0.97 -23.03
CA LEU A 158 13.66 -0.32 -22.93
C LEU A 158 13.28 -1.08 -21.67
N LEU A 159 13.32 -0.42 -20.51
CA LEU A 159 12.86 -1.00 -19.24
C LEU A 159 11.40 -1.47 -19.34
N ALA A 160 10.54 -0.70 -19.99
CA ALA A 160 9.14 -1.07 -20.21
C ALA A 160 9.01 -2.32 -21.11
N GLY A 161 9.88 -2.48 -22.11
CA GLY A 161 9.87 -3.60 -23.06
C GLY A 161 10.48 -4.91 -22.55
N MET A 162 11.15 -4.90 -21.39
CA MET A 162 11.72 -6.12 -20.77
C MET A 162 10.62 -7.08 -20.30
N ARG A 163 10.97 -8.34 -20.00
CA ARG A 163 10.14 -9.26 -19.19
C ARG A 163 10.43 -9.05 -17.71
N ASP A 164 9.56 -9.55 -16.82
CA ASP A 164 9.67 -9.23 -15.38
C ASP A 164 11.02 -9.63 -14.74
N PRO A 165 11.57 -10.84 -15.00
CA PRO A 165 12.88 -11.20 -14.46
C PRO A 165 14.01 -10.31 -15.01
N ASP A 166 13.95 -9.98 -16.31
CA ASP A 166 14.95 -9.14 -16.97
C ASP A 166 14.90 -7.69 -16.41
N PHE A 167 13.69 -7.17 -16.18
CA PHE A 167 13.47 -5.86 -15.59
C PHE A 167 14.00 -5.80 -14.16
N ASP A 168 13.67 -6.78 -13.31
CA ASP A 168 14.06 -6.77 -11.91
C ASP A 168 15.59 -6.92 -11.74
N ASP A 169 16.23 -7.82 -12.49
CA ASP A 169 17.69 -7.95 -12.51
C ASP A 169 18.35 -6.64 -12.99
N THR A 170 17.81 -6.03 -14.07
CA THR A 170 18.33 -4.75 -14.58
C THR A 170 18.15 -3.61 -13.57
N LEU A 171 17.01 -3.58 -12.88
CA LEU A 171 16.73 -2.59 -11.84
C LEU A 171 17.75 -2.70 -10.69
N ALA A 172 18.12 -3.93 -10.31
CA ALA A 172 19.13 -4.18 -9.30
C ALA A 172 20.51 -3.63 -9.69
N ASP A 173 20.89 -3.78 -10.96
CA ASP A 173 22.15 -3.24 -11.50
C ASP A 173 22.15 -1.70 -11.51
N ILE A 174 21.09 -1.05 -12.03
CA ILE A 174 21.04 0.42 -12.13
C ILE A 174 20.98 1.11 -10.76
N VAL A 175 20.45 0.42 -9.74
CA VAL A 175 20.43 0.87 -8.34
C VAL A 175 21.82 0.76 -7.71
N ARG A 176 22.57 -0.33 -7.97
CA ARG A 176 23.95 -0.49 -7.46
C ARG A 176 24.90 0.54 -8.05
N GLY A 177 24.65 0.98 -9.29
CA GLY A 177 25.39 2.03 -9.96
C GLY A 177 24.85 3.44 -9.71
N SER A 178 25.43 4.43 -10.40
CA SER A 178 24.92 5.82 -10.44
C SER A 178 23.81 6.04 -11.48
N GLN A 179 23.36 4.97 -12.13
CA GLN A 179 22.50 5.01 -13.30
C GLN A 179 21.07 5.40 -12.95
N LEU A 180 20.53 4.93 -11.82
CA LEU A 180 19.20 5.33 -11.36
C LEU A 180 19.09 6.84 -11.13
N THR A 181 20.08 7.43 -10.44
CA THR A 181 20.11 8.88 -10.18
C THR A 181 20.18 9.67 -11.49
N ARG A 182 20.98 9.21 -12.46
CA ARG A 182 21.06 9.83 -13.79
C ARG A 182 19.75 9.74 -14.54
N LEU A 183 19.13 8.56 -14.59
CA LEU A 183 17.83 8.34 -15.21
C LEU A 183 16.78 9.31 -14.64
N LEU A 184 16.61 9.30 -13.31
CA LEU A 184 15.63 10.16 -12.64
C LEU A 184 15.90 11.65 -12.84
N GLY A 185 17.17 12.06 -12.87
CA GLY A 185 17.57 13.45 -13.08
C GLY A 185 17.40 13.95 -14.52
N ARG A 186 17.21 13.05 -15.50
CA ARG A 186 17.12 13.41 -16.93
C ARG A 186 15.77 13.14 -17.57
N LEU A 187 14.88 12.41 -16.90
CA LEU A 187 13.51 12.26 -17.38
C LEU A 187 12.83 13.64 -17.52
N PRO A 188 12.29 13.99 -18.71
CA PRO A 188 11.89 15.36 -19.05
C PRO A 188 10.67 15.89 -18.29
N GLY A 189 9.98 15.04 -17.52
CA GLY A 189 8.83 15.48 -16.75
C GLY A 189 8.15 14.40 -15.92
N ARG A 190 7.20 14.84 -15.10
CA ARG A 190 6.47 14.02 -14.11
C ARG A 190 5.84 12.76 -14.70
N ALA A 191 5.27 12.83 -15.91
CA ALA A 191 4.62 11.69 -16.54
C ALA A 191 5.60 10.50 -16.75
N HIS A 192 6.84 10.78 -17.12
CA HIS A 192 7.87 9.75 -17.29
C HIS A 192 8.32 9.17 -15.96
N VAL A 193 8.47 10.01 -14.93
CA VAL A 193 8.81 9.55 -13.57
C VAL A 193 7.70 8.65 -13.03
N VAL A 194 6.44 9.03 -13.19
CA VAL A 194 5.29 8.20 -12.81
C VAL A 194 5.29 6.88 -13.56
N ARG A 195 5.52 6.89 -14.89
CA ARG A 195 5.65 5.66 -15.69
C ARG A 195 6.78 4.76 -15.17
N PHE A 196 7.93 5.32 -14.80
CA PHE A 196 9.03 4.56 -14.20
C PHE A 196 8.63 3.94 -12.86
N LEU A 197 8.06 4.74 -11.95
CA LEU A 197 7.62 4.25 -10.63
C LEU A 197 6.54 3.17 -10.75
N ARG A 198 5.65 3.25 -11.74
CA ARG A 198 4.67 2.20 -12.05
C ARG A 198 5.32 0.89 -12.45
N LEU A 199 6.31 0.92 -13.34
CA LEU A 199 7.07 -0.29 -13.71
C LEU A 199 7.73 -0.91 -12.47
N VAL A 200 8.31 -0.08 -11.59
CA VAL A 200 8.89 -0.54 -10.33
C VAL A 200 7.82 -1.17 -9.43
N GLY A 201 6.67 -0.53 -9.28
CA GLY A 201 5.57 -1.05 -8.46
C GLY A 201 4.98 -2.36 -8.97
N ASP A 202 4.86 -2.50 -10.29
CA ASP A 202 4.23 -3.67 -10.93
C ASP A 202 5.17 -4.88 -11.03
N ARG A 203 6.49 -4.64 -11.20
CA ARG A 203 7.41 -5.66 -11.68
C ARG A 203 8.60 -5.93 -10.77
N ALA A 204 8.97 -4.97 -9.92
CA ALA A 204 10.14 -5.13 -9.05
C ALA A 204 9.81 -5.95 -7.79
N THR A 205 10.81 -6.67 -7.28
CA THR A 205 10.73 -7.30 -5.97
C THR A 205 10.65 -6.26 -4.85
N PRO A 206 10.08 -6.58 -3.67
CA PRO A 206 10.01 -5.63 -2.55
C PRO A 206 11.37 -5.05 -2.13
N ALA A 207 12.45 -5.83 -2.25
CA ALA A 207 13.81 -5.38 -1.97
C ALA A 207 14.25 -4.31 -2.96
N HIS A 208 14.03 -4.52 -4.26
CA HIS A 208 14.39 -3.54 -5.29
C HIS A 208 13.47 -2.30 -5.28
N GLN A 209 12.18 -2.45 -4.94
CA GLN A 209 11.29 -1.31 -4.67
C GLN A 209 11.85 -0.41 -3.56
N ALA A 210 12.23 -1.02 -2.43
CA ALA A 210 12.83 -0.29 -1.32
C ALA A 210 14.16 0.37 -1.71
N ALA A 211 14.99 -0.33 -2.48
CA ALA A 211 16.27 0.20 -2.94
C ALA A 211 16.09 1.38 -3.91
N VAL A 212 15.19 1.29 -4.89
CA VAL A 212 14.83 2.43 -5.76
C VAL A 212 14.40 3.63 -4.93
N MET A 213 13.51 3.42 -3.96
CA MET A 213 13.01 4.50 -3.13
C MET A 213 14.05 5.08 -2.19
N ALA A 214 15.06 4.32 -1.78
CA ALA A 214 16.18 4.85 -1.00
C ALA A 214 17.05 5.84 -1.81
N HIS A 215 17.13 5.66 -3.14
CA HIS A 215 17.84 6.54 -4.06
C HIS A 215 16.95 7.64 -4.68
N TYR A 216 15.62 7.50 -4.56
CA TYR A 216 14.68 8.48 -5.07
C TYR A 216 14.82 9.80 -4.28
N PRO A 217 14.94 10.97 -4.95
CA PRO A 217 15.16 12.23 -4.24
C PRO A 217 14.08 12.48 -3.18
N PHE A 218 14.51 12.68 -1.94
CA PHE A 218 13.58 12.83 -0.81
C PHE A 218 12.56 13.96 -1.03
N ALA A 219 12.98 15.08 -1.62
CA ALA A 219 12.10 16.20 -1.97
C ALA A 219 10.96 15.82 -2.96
N ASN A 220 11.10 14.70 -3.69
CA ASN A 220 10.10 14.20 -4.62
C ASN A 220 9.23 13.09 -4.02
N MET A 221 9.56 12.60 -2.81
CA MET A 221 8.77 11.58 -2.11
C MET A 221 7.42 12.16 -1.68
N THR A 222 6.44 11.96 -2.54
CA THR A 222 5.05 12.41 -2.38
C THR A 222 4.14 11.22 -2.13
N PRO A 223 2.96 11.38 -1.50
CA PRO A 223 1.97 10.31 -1.37
C PRO A 223 1.67 9.60 -2.70
N GLU A 224 1.60 10.35 -3.81
CA GLU A 224 1.44 9.79 -5.16
C GLU A 224 2.59 8.86 -5.52
N SER A 225 3.85 9.28 -5.35
CA SER A 225 5.01 8.44 -5.68
C SER A 225 5.03 7.14 -4.86
N GLN A 226 4.56 7.20 -3.60
CA GLN A 226 4.45 6.02 -2.74
C GLN A 226 3.36 5.07 -3.26
N LEU A 227 2.19 5.58 -3.62
CA LEU A 227 1.09 4.77 -4.17
C LEU A 227 1.44 4.12 -5.50
N GLU A 228 2.19 4.80 -6.37
CA GLU A 228 2.65 4.24 -7.64
C GLU A 228 3.60 3.05 -7.46
N VAL A 229 4.34 2.96 -6.35
CA VAL A 229 5.23 1.82 -6.07
C VAL A 229 4.56 0.78 -5.17
N TYR A 230 3.95 1.18 -4.06
CA TYR A 230 3.48 0.27 -3.01
C TYR A 230 1.97 0.05 -3.02
N GLY A 231 1.19 0.97 -3.59
CA GLY A 231 -0.28 0.87 -3.63
C GLY A 231 -0.79 -0.07 -4.73
N ARG A 232 -0.05 -0.20 -5.84
CA ARG A 232 -0.50 -0.92 -7.04
C ARG A 232 -0.75 -2.41 -6.83
N LYS A 233 0.04 -3.06 -5.96
CA LYS A 233 -0.13 -4.49 -5.61
C LYS A 233 -1.52 -4.84 -5.06
N PHE A 234 -2.26 -3.85 -4.57
CA PHE A 234 -3.60 -4.02 -4.02
C PHE A 234 -4.73 -3.85 -5.03
N ILE A 235 -4.44 -3.49 -6.29
CA ILE A 235 -5.45 -3.30 -7.34
C ILE A 235 -6.25 -4.58 -7.59
N ALA A 236 -5.58 -5.74 -7.61
CA ALA A 236 -6.24 -7.04 -7.82
C ALA A 236 -7.27 -7.37 -6.73
N SER A 237 -7.06 -6.87 -5.50
CA SER A 237 -7.96 -7.10 -4.35
C SER A 237 -9.19 -6.18 -4.35
N ARG A 238 -9.28 -5.21 -5.27
CA ARG A 238 -10.41 -4.27 -5.32
C ARG A 238 -11.73 -4.95 -5.66
N GLY A 239 -11.71 -6.10 -6.34
CA GLY A 239 -12.93 -6.79 -6.79
C GLY A 239 -13.77 -5.96 -7.76
N ALA A 240 -15.04 -6.32 -7.94
CA ALA A 240 -15.95 -5.59 -8.81
C ALA A 240 -16.34 -4.23 -8.21
N ARG A 241 -16.26 -3.16 -9.00
CA ARG A 241 -16.70 -1.83 -8.58
C ARG A 241 -18.21 -1.85 -8.29
N PRO A 242 -18.66 -1.41 -7.11
CA PRO A 242 -20.09 -1.33 -6.82
C PRO A 242 -20.76 -0.26 -7.70
N ALA A 243 -22.08 -0.38 -7.86
CA ALA A 243 -22.89 0.67 -8.47
C ALA A 243 -22.70 2.01 -7.73
N PRO A 244 -22.82 3.16 -8.42
CA PRO A 244 -22.82 4.46 -7.75
C PRO A 244 -23.95 4.53 -6.69
N PRO A 245 -23.82 5.42 -5.69
CA PRO A 245 -24.90 5.63 -4.72
C PRO A 245 -26.15 6.14 -5.44
N ASP A 246 -27.32 5.71 -4.96
CA ASP A 246 -28.59 6.29 -5.42
C ASP A 246 -28.60 7.78 -5.04
N PRO A 247 -28.83 8.70 -6.00
CA PRO A 247 -28.88 10.14 -5.71
C PRO A 247 -29.84 10.52 -4.57
N ALA A 248 -30.91 9.75 -4.35
CA ALA A 248 -31.86 9.99 -3.27
C ALA A 248 -31.21 9.84 -1.87
N LEU A 249 -30.16 9.04 -1.74
CA LEU A 249 -29.43 8.87 -0.47
C LEU A 249 -28.74 10.16 -0.02
N GLN A 250 -28.52 11.13 -0.92
CA GLN A 250 -27.99 12.44 -0.52
C GLN A 250 -28.95 13.22 0.39
N ALA A 251 -30.24 12.89 0.40
CA ALA A 251 -31.20 13.46 1.34
C ALA A 251 -30.93 13.05 2.80
N LEU A 252 -30.11 12.00 3.03
CA LEU A 252 -29.69 11.56 4.38
C LEU A 252 -28.59 12.46 4.98
N VAL A 253 -27.98 13.33 4.16
CA VAL A 253 -26.92 14.23 4.60
C VAL A 253 -27.53 15.58 4.96
N GLU A 254 -27.56 15.88 6.25
CA GLU A 254 -28.04 17.16 6.74
C GLU A 254 -27.13 18.32 6.30
N ARG A 255 -27.73 19.48 6.01
CA ARG A 255 -26.97 20.67 5.58
C ARG A 255 -26.32 21.42 6.75
N HIS A 256 -26.73 21.13 7.98
CA HIS A 256 -26.20 21.84 9.15
C HIS A 256 -24.74 21.40 9.40
N PRO A 257 -23.78 22.33 9.55
CA PRO A 257 -22.35 22.01 9.56
C PRO A 257 -21.84 21.31 10.84
N SER A 258 -22.71 21.14 11.83
CA SER A 258 -22.49 20.34 13.05
C SER A 258 -23.42 19.13 13.13
N ALA A 259 -24.09 18.74 12.05
CA ALA A 259 -25.00 17.60 12.07
C ALA A 259 -24.23 16.27 12.08
N ALA A 260 -24.84 15.24 12.67
CA ALA A 260 -24.36 13.87 12.57
C ALA A 260 -24.41 13.38 11.11
N PHE A 261 -23.50 12.47 10.76
CA PHE A 261 -23.38 11.91 9.41
C PHE A 261 -23.37 12.98 8.31
N SER A 262 -22.60 14.05 8.50
CA SER A 262 -22.48 15.13 7.52
C SER A 262 -21.05 15.48 7.12
N GLY A 263 -20.05 14.83 7.73
CA GLY A 263 -18.63 15.02 7.43
C GLY A 263 -18.18 14.43 6.09
N GLY A 264 -16.86 14.29 5.93
CA GLY A 264 -16.21 13.82 4.70
C GLY A 264 -16.68 12.43 4.23
N GLY A 265 -17.02 11.53 5.15
CA GLY A 265 -17.61 10.23 4.84
C GLY A 265 -18.97 10.31 4.16
N ALA A 266 -19.83 11.24 4.57
CA ALA A 266 -21.15 11.41 3.98
C ALA A 266 -21.09 12.20 2.66
N THR A 267 -20.20 13.21 2.59
CA THR A 267 -20.15 14.17 1.48
C THR A 267 -19.16 13.81 0.37
N GLY A 268 -18.16 12.99 0.66
CA GLY A 268 -17.02 12.76 -0.23
C GLY A 268 -16.01 13.92 -0.25
N THR A 269 -16.11 14.87 0.67
CA THR A 269 -15.18 16.00 0.81
C THR A 269 -14.01 15.60 1.71
N SER A 270 -12.77 15.90 1.34
CA SER A 270 -11.63 15.66 2.23
C SER A 270 -11.69 16.60 3.44
N PRO A 271 -11.29 16.16 4.65
CA PRO A 271 -11.17 17.05 5.82
C PRO A 271 -10.27 18.26 5.55
N ALA A 272 -9.29 18.10 4.66
CA ALA A 272 -8.39 19.17 4.26
C ALA A 272 -9.06 20.30 3.47
N ASP A 273 -10.20 20.01 2.84
CA ASP A 273 -10.99 20.95 2.05
C ASP A 273 -12.21 21.44 2.85
N ALA A 274 -12.39 20.97 4.09
CA ALA A 274 -13.44 21.41 4.98
C ALA A 274 -13.20 22.88 5.41
N PRO A 275 -14.18 23.77 5.26
CA PRO A 275 -13.97 25.21 5.43
C PRO A 275 -13.81 25.60 6.90
N MET A 276 -12.72 26.32 7.22
CA MET A 276 -12.55 27.06 8.47
C MET A 276 -11.82 28.37 8.19
N SER A 277 -12.43 29.49 8.59
CA SER A 277 -11.77 30.80 8.53
C SER A 277 -10.71 30.95 9.63
N VAL A 278 -9.76 31.85 9.41
CA VAL A 278 -8.74 32.20 10.43
C VAL A 278 -9.39 32.68 11.73
N TRP A 279 -10.50 33.43 11.64
CA TRP A 279 -11.24 33.91 12.80
C TRP A 279 -11.90 32.78 13.59
N GLU A 280 -12.48 31.80 12.89
CA GLU A 280 -13.03 30.61 13.52
C GLU A 280 -11.92 29.81 14.21
N MET A 281 -10.80 29.57 13.55
CA MET A 281 -9.66 28.88 14.16
C MET A 281 -9.18 29.57 15.45
N LEU A 282 -9.03 30.90 15.43
CA LEU A 282 -8.63 31.67 16.61
C LEU A 282 -9.70 31.63 17.71
N GLY A 283 -10.98 31.69 17.33
CA GLY A 283 -12.12 31.56 18.24
C GLY A 283 -12.14 30.21 18.95
N LEU A 284 -11.98 29.12 18.20
CA LEU A 284 -11.94 27.77 18.73
C LEU A 284 -10.77 27.57 19.70
N ARG A 285 -9.57 28.04 19.35
CA ARG A 285 -8.40 28.02 20.23
C ARG A 285 -8.63 28.80 21.52
N LYS A 286 -9.28 29.97 21.42
CA LYS A 286 -9.63 30.79 22.58
C LYS A 286 -10.59 30.05 23.51
N GLN A 287 -11.65 29.44 22.96
CA GLN A 287 -12.61 28.67 23.75
C GLN A 287 -12.01 27.40 24.34
N ALA A 288 -11.16 26.66 23.62
CA ALA A 288 -10.43 25.52 24.16
C ALA A 288 -9.56 25.90 25.37
N LYS A 289 -8.86 27.05 25.30
CA LYS A 289 -8.08 27.58 26.42
C LYS A 289 -8.98 27.99 27.60
N ALA A 290 -10.14 28.59 27.33
CA ALA A 290 -11.09 28.95 28.38
C ALA A 290 -11.71 27.71 29.05
N ALA A 291 -12.09 26.70 28.27
CA ALA A 291 -12.66 25.44 28.77
C ALA A 291 -11.70 24.72 29.72
N ALA A 292 -10.40 24.71 29.41
CA ALA A 292 -9.37 24.12 30.28
C ALA A 292 -9.30 24.73 31.69
N ALA A 293 -9.85 25.94 31.89
CA ALA A 293 -9.94 26.60 33.20
C ALA A 293 -11.27 26.37 33.92
N THR A 294 -12.21 25.64 33.32
CA THR A 294 -13.54 25.34 33.90
C THR A 294 -13.59 23.94 34.51
N PRO A 295 -14.46 23.69 35.51
CA PRO A 295 -14.76 22.32 35.96
C PRO A 295 -15.15 21.42 34.78
N GLY A 296 -14.61 20.19 34.76
CA GLY A 296 -14.75 19.22 33.67
C GLY A 296 -13.94 19.50 32.40
N GLY A 297 -13.28 20.66 32.32
CA GLY A 297 -12.26 20.95 31.33
C GLY A 297 -12.75 20.97 29.89
N LEU A 298 -11.84 20.60 28.98
CA LEU A 298 -12.12 20.51 27.55
C LEU A 298 -13.16 19.44 27.25
N ASP A 299 -13.02 18.26 27.85
CA ASP A 299 -13.85 17.09 27.55
C ASP A 299 -15.32 17.38 27.83
N GLU A 300 -15.66 17.90 29.01
CA GLU A 300 -17.04 18.25 29.31
C GLU A 300 -17.57 19.35 28.38
N ALA A 301 -16.76 20.38 28.05
CA ALA A 301 -17.19 21.48 27.19
C ALA A 301 -17.44 21.07 25.73
N LYS A 302 -16.88 19.95 25.27
CA LYS A 302 -17.19 19.36 23.96
C LYS A 302 -18.57 18.70 23.93
N TYR A 303 -19.06 18.19 25.08
CA TYR A 303 -20.30 17.42 25.16
C TYR A 303 -21.46 18.15 25.87
N VAL A 304 -21.17 19.20 26.62
CA VAL A 304 -22.14 20.02 27.34
C VAL A 304 -22.04 21.46 26.89
N ARG A 305 -23.14 22.01 26.37
CA ARG A 305 -23.18 23.39 25.87
C ARG A 305 -23.09 24.38 27.03
N LYS A 306 -21.99 25.12 27.13
CA LYS A 306 -21.72 26.10 28.19
C LYS A 306 -21.65 27.54 27.62
N PRO A 307 -22.14 28.57 28.34
CA PRO A 307 -22.03 29.95 27.91
C PRO A 307 -20.58 30.37 27.62
N GLY A 308 -20.34 30.92 26.43
CA GLY A 308 -19.00 31.34 25.98
C GLY A 308 -18.11 30.20 25.45
N LEU A 309 -18.59 28.96 25.46
CA LEU A 309 -17.92 27.76 24.92
C LEU A 309 -18.74 27.08 23.80
N GLU A 310 -19.73 27.78 23.25
CA GLU A 310 -20.65 27.23 22.24
C GLU A 310 -19.93 26.81 20.96
N MET A 311 -18.88 27.52 20.57
CA MET A 311 -18.10 27.17 19.38
C MET A 311 -17.32 25.88 19.60
N LEU A 312 -16.72 25.68 20.77
CA LEU A 312 -16.05 24.43 21.09
C LEU A 312 -17.04 23.25 21.05
N TYR A 313 -18.23 23.43 21.59
CA TYR A 313 -19.30 22.45 21.53
C TYR A 313 -19.74 22.15 20.08
N ASP A 314 -20.00 23.19 19.28
CA ASP A 314 -20.48 23.10 17.90
C ASP A 314 -19.43 22.55 16.91
N TRP A 315 -18.14 22.61 17.25
CA TRP A 315 -17.02 22.13 16.42
C TRP A 315 -16.42 20.81 16.91
N SER A 316 -17.08 20.13 17.84
CA SER A 316 -16.75 18.79 18.29
C SER A 316 -17.81 17.79 17.85
N ASN A 317 -17.53 16.49 18.02
CA ASN A 317 -18.41 15.34 17.75
C ASN A 317 -19.91 15.65 17.85
N PRO A 318 -20.72 15.49 16.79
CA PRO A 318 -22.12 15.89 16.77
C PRO A 318 -23.02 15.06 17.71
N LEU A 319 -22.66 13.82 18.04
CA LEU A 319 -23.43 12.98 18.96
C LEU A 319 -23.03 13.29 20.41
N LYS A 320 -23.95 13.92 21.14
CA LYS A 320 -23.69 14.45 22.49
C LYS A 320 -24.28 13.62 23.64
N GLY A 321 -25.07 12.60 23.33
CA GLY A 321 -25.79 11.78 24.28
C GLY A 321 -25.56 10.29 24.03
N ASP A 322 -26.49 9.46 24.49
CA ASP A 322 -26.42 8.02 24.26
C ASP A 322 -26.34 7.70 22.76
N LEU A 323 -25.47 6.77 22.42
CA LEU A 323 -25.24 6.35 21.03
C LEU A 323 -26.26 5.27 20.61
N THR A 324 -26.56 4.35 21.52
CA THR A 324 -27.49 3.23 21.32
C THR A 324 -28.58 3.19 22.40
N GLY A 325 -29.63 2.41 22.17
CA GLY A 325 -30.75 2.25 23.11
C GLY A 325 -31.90 3.26 22.92
N PRO A 326 -32.98 3.14 23.70
CA PRO A 326 -34.13 4.04 23.60
C PRO A 326 -33.75 5.50 23.87
N GLY A 327 -34.13 6.41 22.97
CA GLY A 327 -33.83 7.84 23.09
C GLY A 327 -32.45 8.25 22.56
N SER A 328 -31.63 7.30 22.10
CA SER A 328 -30.36 7.57 21.43
C SER A 328 -30.56 8.19 20.04
N TRP A 329 -29.52 8.84 19.50
CA TRP A 329 -29.56 9.32 18.11
C TRP A 329 -29.85 8.18 17.13
N LEU A 330 -29.20 7.03 17.30
CA LEU A 330 -29.37 5.87 16.43
C LEU A 330 -30.81 5.33 16.43
N ALA A 331 -31.51 5.41 17.57
CA ALA A 331 -32.92 5.03 17.67
C ALA A 331 -33.85 6.01 16.91
N GLY A 332 -33.42 7.26 16.73
CA GLY A 332 -34.10 8.27 15.92
C GLY A 332 -33.90 8.10 14.41
N VAL A 333 -32.89 7.34 13.98
CA VAL A 333 -32.61 7.06 12.56
C VAL A 333 -33.22 5.73 12.16
N SER A 334 -34.10 5.74 11.15
CA SER A 334 -34.76 4.52 10.68
C SER A 334 -33.73 3.50 10.18
N ARG A 335 -34.03 2.21 10.32
CA ARG A 335 -33.10 1.15 9.84
C ARG A 335 -32.81 1.28 8.34
N THR A 336 -33.80 1.70 7.54
CA THR A 336 -33.62 1.95 6.11
C THR A 336 -32.61 3.06 5.88
N ASP A 337 -32.73 4.18 6.60
CA ASP A 337 -31.81 5.31 6.47
C ASP A 337 -30.40 4.91 6.93
N ARG A 338 -30.27 4.16 8.03
CA ARG A 338 -28.98 3.65 8.51
C ARG A 338 -28.27 2.78 7.48
N VAL A 339 -29.01 1.91 6.79
CA VAL A 339 -28.48 1.10 5.68
C VAL A 339 -28.14 2.00 4.48
N GLY A 340 -28.96 3.01 4.19
CA GLY A 340 -28.70 4.03 3.18
C GLY A 340 -27.44 4.83 3.43
N GLN A 341 -27.14 5.18 4.68
CA GLN A 341 -25.90 5.83 5.10
C GLN A 341 -24.68 4.95 4.76
N ALA A 342 -24.74 3.65 5.07
CA ALA A 342 -23.70 2.70 4.70
C ALA A 342 -23.51 2.61 3.18
N GLN A 343 -24.60 2.54 2.41
CA GLN A 343 -24.54 2.52 0.95
C GLN A 343 -23.92 3.79 0.37
N LEU A 344 -24.31 4.96 0.88
CA LEU A 344 -23.76 6.25 0.46
C LEU A 344 -22.26 6.29 0.72
N LEU A 345 -21.85 6.08 1.98
CA LEU A 345 -20.45 6.09 2.41
C LEU A 345 -19.58 5.19 1.54
N LEU A 346 -19.98 3.92 1.33
CA LEU A 346 -19.14 2.90 0.71
C LEU A 346 -19.06 3.02 -0.82
N ARG A 347 -20.09 3.56 -1.47
CA ARG A 347 -20.16 3.68 -2.94
C ARG A 347 -19.55 4.96 -3.48
N LEU A 348 -19.29 5.95 -2.61
CA LEU A 348 -18.56 7.16 -3.00
C LEU A 348 -17.12 6.83 -3.44
N PRO A 349 -16.58 7.54 -4.45
CA PRO A 349 -15.14 7.55 -4.73
C PRO A 349 -14.36 7.98 -3.48
N ILE A 350 -13.12 7.53 -3.36
CA ILE A 350 -12.21 8.03 -2.33
C ILE A 350 -11.97 9.55 -2.50
N ALA A 351 -11.99 10.28 -1.39
CA ALA A 351 -11.46 11.63 -1.31
C ALA A 351 -9.93 11.55 -1.16
N THR A 352 -9.23 11.52 -2.29
CA THR A 352 -7.77 11.33 -2.33
C THR A 352 -7.03 12.66 -2.46
N ARG A 353 -5.93 12.80 -1.71
CA ARG A 353 -4.93 13.86 -1.90
C ARG A 353 -3.86 13.51 -2.92
N ALA A 354 -3.95 12.31 -3.51
CA ALA A 354 -3.03 11.77 -4.49
C ALA A 354 -3.73 11.42 -5.81
N PRO A 355 -4.55 12.31 -6.41
CA PRO A 355 -5.38 11.97 -7.57
C PRO A 355 -4.56 11.51 -8.77
N GLY A 356 -3.31 12.00 -8.90
CA GLY A 356 -2.41 11.60 -9.98
C GLY A 356 -1.93 10.14 -9.92
N ALA A 357 -2.14 9.43 -8.81
CA ALA A 357 -1.84 8.01 -8.69
C ALA A 357 -2.91 7.11 -9.35
N TYR A 358 -4.02 7.69 -9.81
CA TYR A 358 -5.14 6.95 -10.40
C TYR A 358 -5.34 7.42 -11.84
N ASP A 359 -5.30 6.47 -12.78
CA ASP A 359 -5.55 6.72 -14.20
C ASP A 359 -7.05 6.96 -14.44
N GLY A 360 -7.52 8.17 -14.17
CA GLY A 360 -8.90 8.59 -14.38
C GLY A 360 -9.72 8.58 -13.10
N ARG A 361 -10.71 7.69 -13.01
CA ARG A 361 -11.70 7.69 -11.91
C ARG A 361 -11.12 7.01 -10.66
N PRO A 362 -11.02 7.69 -9.50
CA PRO A 362 -10.58 7.06 -8.27
C PRO A 362 -11.45 5.83 -7.90
N PRO A 363 -10.88 4.82 -7.22
CA PRO A 363 -11.66 3.71 -6.70
C PRO A 363 -12.72 4.22 -5.71
N THR A 364 -13.77 3.43 -5.54
CA THR A 364 -14.73 3.62 -4.43
C THR A 364 -14.07 3.25 -3.10
N ARG A 365 -14.63 3.78 -2.00
CA ARG A 365 -14.22 3.37 -0.65
C ARG A 365 -14.38 1.87 -0.44
N ALA A 366 -15.44 1.24 -0.96
CA ALA A 366 -15.62 -0.21 -0.90
C ALA A 366 -14.48 -0.98 -1.58
N GLU A 367 -14.01 -0.55 -2.76
CA GLU A 367 -12.87 -1.16 -3.43
C GLU A 367 -11.59 -1.07 -2.59
N VAL A 368 -11.32 0.09 -1.98
CA VAL A 368 -10.14 0.28 -1.13
C VAL A 368 -10.25 -0.47 0.20
N ILE A 369 -11.45 -0.53 0.79
CA ILE A 369 -11.73 -1.30 2.01
C ILE A 369 -11.49 -2.80 1.77
N ARG A 370 -11.92 -3.36 0.62
CA ARG A 370 -11.61 -4.76 0.27
C ARG A 370 -10.11 -4.99 0.17
N SER A 371 -9.39 -4.10 -0.50
CA SER A 371 -7.93 -4.16 -0.60
C SER A 371 -7.24 -4.14 0.78
N ALA A 372 -7.63 -3.21 1.65
CA ALA A 372 -7.06 -3.08 2.99
C ALA A 372 -7.43 -4.28 3.87
N ALA A 373 -8.68 -4.74 3.84
CA ALA A 373 -9.14 -5.88 4.62
C ALA A 373 -8.40 -7.17 4.22
N ALA A 374 -8.23 -7.41 2.91
CA ALA A 374 -7.46 -8.53 2.38
C ALA A 374 -5.98 -8.48 2.82
N ALA A 375 -5.36 -7.30 2.85
CA ALA A 375 -3.99 -7.11 3.32
C ALA A 375 -3.81 -7.45 4.81
N HIS A 376 -4.89 -7.36 5.59
CA HIS A 376 -4.85 -7.46 7.05
C HIS A 376 -5.64 -8.64 7.62
N ARG A 377 -6.01 -9.64 6.81
CA ARG A 377 -6.73 -10.83 7.27
C ARG A 377 -8.05 -10.46 7.97
N LEU A 378 -8.78 -9.52 7.36
CA LEU A 378 -10.09 -9.04 7.79
C LEU A 378 -11.10 -9.19 6.65
N GLY A 379 -12.37 -9.38 7.01
CA GLY A 379 -13.51 -9.11 6.15
C GLY A 379 -13.76 -7.60 6.04
N PRO A 380 -14.14 -7.09 4.85
CA PRO A 380 -14.34 -5.67 4.62
C PRO A 380 -15.44 -5.05 5.50
N GLU A 381 -16.42 -5.84 5.94
CA GLU A 381 -17.53 -5.38 6.77
C GLU A 381 -17.08 -4.87 8.13
N VAL A 382 -16.04 -5.46 8.73
CA VAL A 382 -15.51 -5.01 10.03
C VAL A 382 -14.81 -3.66 9.91
N VAL A 383 -14.01 -3.49 8.86
CA VAL A 383 -13.32 -2.20 8.58
C VAL A 383 -14.36 -1.11 8.28
N ALA A 384 -15.35 -1.43 7.45
CA ALA A 384 -16.44 -0.53 7.11
C ALA A 384 -17.33 -0.19 8.33
N ALA A 385 -17.53 -1.10 9.27
CA ALA A 385 -18.31 -0.86 10.48
C ALA A 385 -17.67 0.20 11.37
N ILE A 386 -16.35 0.10 11.60
CA ILE A 386 -15.59 1.11 12.34
C ILE A 386 -15.72 2.46 11.63
N ILE A 387 -15.40 2.52 10.34
CA ILE A 387 -15.51 3.77 9.57
C ILE A 387 -16.93 4.34 9.63
N LEU A 388 -17.97 3.53 9.45
CA LEU A 388 -19.35 4.02 9.49
C LEU A 388 -19.75 4.56 10.87
N ALA A 389 -19.31 3.92 11.95
CA ALA A 389 -19.54 4.42 13.31
C ALA A 389 -18.88 5.79 13.50
N GLU A 390 -17.59 5.92 13.16
CA GLU A 390 -16.87 7.20 13.21
C GLU A 390 -17.57 8.26 12.35
N GLN A 391 -17.95 7.93 11.12
CA GLN A 391 -18.60 8.89 10.21
C GLN A 391 -20.01 9.29 10.63
N ARG A 392 -20.71 8.50 11.43
CA ARG A 392 -22.02 8.88 12.00
C ARG A 392 -21.83 9.95 13.07
N ASP A 393 -20.77 9.86 13.86
CA ASP A 393 -20.37 10.87 14.82
C ASP A 393 -19.40 11.89 14.23
N GLN A 394 -19.62 12.31 12.98
CA GLN A 394 -18.75 13.28 12.31
C GLN A 394 -19.51 14.37 11.55
N SER A 395 -18.98 15.59 11.62
CA SER A 395 -19.52 16.77 10.96
C SER A 395 -18.45 17.60 10.21
N PRO A 396 -18.82 18.47 9.25
CA PRO A 396 -17.89 19.34 8.55
C PRO A 396 -17.06 20.27 9.45
N ARG A 397 -17.66 20.75 10.56
CA ARG A 397 -16.93 21.59 11.52
C ARG A 397 -15.87 20.80 12.27
N GLU A 398 -16.21 19.60 12.71
CA GLU A 398 -15.25 18.70 13.36
C GLU A 398 -14.10 18.35 12.42
N ASP A 399 -14.41 17.96 11.17
CA ASP A 399 -13.40 17.71 10.11
C ASP A 399 -12.40 18.87 9.99
N ALA A 400 -12.92 20.09 9.90
CA ALA A 400 -12.12 21.28 9.77
C ALA A 400 -11.33 21.60 11.06
N ALA A 401 -11.94 21.45 12.24
CA ALA A 401 -11.28 21.64 13.53
C ALA A 401 -10.09 20.70 13.70
N ASP A 402 -10.29 19.43 13.38
CA ASP A 402 -9.30 18.40 13.59
C ASP A 402 -8.13 18.54 12.62
N TYR A 403 -8.42 18.69 11.33
CA TYR A 403 -7.37 18.87 10.33
C TYR A 403 -6.54 20.14 10.60
N GLN A 404 -7.17 21.28 10.89
CA GLN A 404 -6.45 22.52 11.22
C GLN A 404 -5.72 22.44 12.56
N GLY A 405 -6.27 21.72 13.53
CA GLY A 405 -5.62 21.43 14.81
C GLY A 405 -4.31 20.66 14.65
N ALA A 406 -4.25 19.70 13.73
CA ALA A 406 -3.03 18.97 13.43
C ALA A 406 -2.03 19.80 12.61
N VAL A 407 -2.49 20.45 11.52
CA VAL A 407 -1.60 21.14 10.57
C VAL A 407 -1.06 22.46 11.13
N MET A 408 -1.91 23.26 11.77
CA MET A 408 -1.53 24.58 12.31
C MET A 408 -1.39 24.59 13.84
N GLY A 409 -2.08 23.70 14.55
CA GLY A 409 -2.02 23.60 16.01
C GLY A 409 -0.92 22.68 16.54
N LYS A 410 -0.26 21.93 15.64
CA LYS A 410 0.81 20.97 15.94
C LYS A 410 0.38 19.89 16.94
N SER A 411 -0.93 19.61 17.01
CA SER A 411 -1.45 18.60 17.92
C SER A 411 -1.32 17.21 17.30
N SER A 412 -0.65 16.31 18.01
CA SER A 412 -0.54 14.91 17.61
C SER A 412 -1.67 14.04 18.15
N SER A 413 -2.51 14.57 19.05
CA SER A 413 -3.62 13.83 19.67
C SER A 413 -4.94 13.96 18.91
N VAL A 414 -4.93 14.67 17.78
CA VAL A 414 -6.13 14.89 16.98
C VAL A 414 -6.32 13.73 16.01
N SER A 415 -7.56 13.27 15.94
CA SER A 415 -8.06 12.21 15.06
C SER A 415 -8.45 12.80 13.71
N ILE A 416 -8.14 12.13 12.60
CA ILE A 416 -8.38 12.68 11.25
C ILE A 416 -8.97 11.60 10.34
N GLY A 417 -9.89 12.03 9.47
CA GLY A 417 -10.36 11.27 8.31
C GLY A 417 -11.34 10.14 8.66
N LEU A 418 -11.54 9.23 7.70
CA LEU A 418 -12.64 8.26 7.71
C LEU A 418 -12.77 7.42 8.99
N GLY A 419 -11.66 6.99 9.58
CA GLY A 419 -11.66 6.20 10.80
C GLY A 419 -11.13 6.93 12.03
N GLN A 420 -11.08 8.27 12.02
CA GLN A 420 -10.67 9.07 13.18
C GLN A 420 -9.34 8.60 13.80
N VAL A 421 -8.34 8.37 12.94
CA VAL A 421 -7.02 7.91 13.37
C VAL A 421 -6.21 9.10 13.87
N THR A 422 -5.59 9.00 15.06
CA THR A 422 -4.73 10.09 15.54
C THR A 422 -3.38 10.13 14.84
N VAL A 423 -2.81 11.33 14.68
CA VAL A 423 -1.44 11.50 14.15
C VAL A 423 -0.41 10.72 14.98
N ARG A 424 -0.58 10.71 16.31
CA ARG A 424 0.28 9.94 17.23
C ARG A 424 0.19 8.44 16.97
N THR A 425 -1.02 7.88 16.91
CA THR A 425 -1.23 6.45 16.66
C THR A 425 -0.65 6.06 15.30
N ALA A 426 -0.91 6.87 14.25
CA ALA A 426 -0.37 6.63 12.92
C ALA A 426 1.16 6.53 12.91
N ARG A 427 1.84 7.40 13.67
CA ARG A 427 3.29 7.38 13.84
C ARG A 427 3.77 6.17 14.64
N GLU A 428 3.29 6.03 15.87
CA GLU A 428 3.80 5.06 16.85
C GLU A 428 3.53 3.61 16.41
N LYS A 429 2.45 3.40 15.66
CA LYS A 429 2.04 2.08 15.15
C LYS A 429 2.45 1.85 13.70
N ASN A 430 3.15 2.81 13.07
CA ASN A 430 3.59 2.75 11.68
C ASN A 430 2.44 2.37 10.74
N LEU A 431 1.34 3.14 10.79
CA LEU A 431 0.07 2.73 10.19
C LEU A 431 0.04 2.78 8.66
N PHE A 432 1.01 3.44 8.02
CA PHE A 432 1.10 3.55 6.56
C PHE A 432 2.01 2.51 5.91
N ALA A 433 2.56 1.56 6.69
CA ALA A 433 3.63 0.67 6.24
C ALA A 433 3.29 -0.15 4.98
N ASP A 434 2.02 -0.39 4.71
CA ASP A 434 1.55 -1.15 3.55
C ASP A 434 1.65 -0.36 2.24
N LEU A 435 1.58 0.98 2.33
CA LEU A 435 1.45 1.91 1.20
C LEU A 435 2.66 2.82 1.00
N VAL A 436 3.66 2.79 1.88
CA VAL A 436 4.85 3.66 1.77
C VAL A 436 6.16 2.92 1.99
N SER A 437 7.22 3.44 1.37
CA SER A 437 8.57 2.87 1.42
C SER A 437 9.15 2.86 2.84
N PRO A 438 10.09 1.94 3.14
CA PRO A 438 10.80 1.95 4.42
C PRO A 438 11.45 3.31 4.74
N SER A 439 12.03 3.99 3.73
CA SER A 439 12.60 5.34 3.90
C SER A 439 11.55 6.36 4.35
N MET A 440 10.35 6.32 3.77
CA MET A 440 9.24 7.18 4.17
C MET A 440 8.76 6.84 5.59
N GLN A 441 8.67 5.54 5.93
CA GLN A 441 8.30 5.10 7.29
C GLN A 441 9.30 5.61 8.33
N THR A 442 10.60 5.47 8.07
CA THR A 442 11.67 5.98 8.96
C THR A 442 11.56 7.49 9.15
N TRP A 443 11.29 8.25 8.09
CA TRP A 443 11.09 9.69 8.19
C TRP A 443 9.83 10.04 9.01
N LEU A 444 8.68 9.44 8.69
CA LEU A 444 7.41 9.67 9.38
C LEU A 444 7.47 9.33 10.88
N ALA A 445 8.30 8.37 11.27
CA ALA A 445 8.56 8.00 12.66
C ALA A 445 9.23 9.13 13.47
N THR A 446 9.90 10.09 12.81
CA THR A 446 10.47 11.25 13.51
C THR A 446 9.35 12.15 14.05
N ASN A 447 9.52 12.69 15.25
CA ASN A 447 8.52 13.56 15.88
C ASN A 447 8.85 15.04 15.62
N THR A 448 8.60 15.50 14.40
CA THR A 448 8.82 16.90 13.98
C THR A 448 7.51 17.53 13.52
N GLU A 449 7.51 18.85 13.35
CA GLU A 449 6.36 19.57 12.78
C GLU A 449 6.07 19.13 11.34
N ALA A 450 7.11 19.01 10.50
CA ALA A 450 6.97 18.57 9.12
C ALA A 450 6.36 17.17 9.00
N THR A 451 6.76 16.23 9.87
CA THR A 451 6.21 14.87 9.85
C THR A 451 4.82 14.79 10.47
N THR A 452 4.51 15.64 11.44
CA THR A 452 3.14 15.79 11.97
C THR A 452 2.19 16.26 10.87
N GLN A 453 2.58 17.28 10.09
CA GLN A 453 1.80 17.77 8.95
C GLN A 453 1.67 16.71 7.84
N ALA A 454 2.76 16.02 7.51
CA ALA A 454 2.72 14.97 6.49
C ALA A 454 1.79 13.81 6.87
N ILE A 455 1.83 13.35 8.13
CA ILE A 455 0.89 12.33 8.63
C ILE A 455 -0.54 12.86 8.54
N ALA A 456 -0.81 14.10 8.95
CA ALA A 456 -2.14 14.70 8.87
C ALA A 456 -2.67 14.76 7.42
N HIS A 457 -1.82 15.15 6.46
CA HIS A 457 -2.18 15.13 5.04
C HIS A 457 -2.47 13.72 4.53
N MET A 458 -1.69 12.72 4.96
CA MET A 458 -1.94 11.32 4.59
C MET A 458 -3.25 10.81 5.20
N LEU A 459 -3.52 11.10 6.49
CA LEU A 459 -4.78 10.72 7.13
C LEU A 459 -6.01 11.40 6.53
N ALA A 460 -5.86 12.58 5.92
CA ALA A 460 -6.92 13.27 5.19
C ALA A 460 -7.16 12.70 3.77
N SER A 461 -6.38 11.71 3.34
CA SER A 461 -6.58 10.96 2.09
C SER A 461 -7.19 9.60 2.42
N ASP A 462 -8.38 9.34 1.89
CA ASP A 462 -9.20 8.18 2.24
C ASP A 462 -8.44 6.85 2.14
N GLU A 463 -7.62 6.64 1.12
CA GLU A 463 -6.90 5.36 0.93
C GLU A 463 -5.85 5.10 2.02
N PHE A 464 -5.13 6.12 2.45
CA PHE A 464 -4.16 5.99 3.53
C PHE A 464 -4.87 5.82 4.87
N ASN A 465 -6.00 6.52 5.06
CA ASN A 465 -6.83 6.37 6.24
C ASN A 465 -7.44 4.96 6.36
N ILE A 466 -8.06 4.45 5.29
CA ILE A 466 -8.66 3.11 5.26
C ILE A 466 -7.62 2.02 5.56
N PHE A 467 -6.43 2.10 4.96
CA PHE A 467 -5.35 1.15 5.27
C PHE A 467 -4.85 1.29 6.70
N ALA A 468 -4.74 2.51 7.23
CA ALA A 468 -4.38 2.74 8.62
C ALA A 468 -5.39 2.12 9.59
N VAL A 469 -6.69 2.26 9.32
CA VAL A 469 -7.78 1.65 10.09
C VAL A 469 -7.68 0.13 10.07
N ALA A 470 -7.61 -0.47 8.88
CA ALA A 470 -7.54 -1.92 8.74
C ALA A 470 -6.30 -2.51 9.43
N ARG A 471 -5.15 -1.85 9.28
CA ARG A 471 -3.91 -2.23 9.97
C ARG A 471 -4.04 -2.12 11.48
N TYR A 472 -4.60 -1.02 11.99
CA TYR A 472 -4.77 -0.82 13.43
C TYR A 472 -5.74 -1.83 14.03
N ILE A 473 -6.88 -2.09 13.37
CA ILE A 473 -7.81 -3.17 13.74
C ILE A 473 -7.06 -4.50 13.90
N ARG A 474 -6.23 -4.86 12.92
CA ARG A 474 -5.47 -6.10 12.95
C ARG A 474 -4.47 -6.13 14.10
N MET A 475 -3.77 -5.03 14.37
CA MET A 475 -2.85 -4.92 15.50
C MET A 475 -3.56 -5.09 16.85
N VAL A 476 -4.70 -4.41 17.04
CA VAL A 476 -5.51 -4.54 18.27
C VAL A 476 -6.00 -5.98 18.43
N ALA A 477 -6.53 -6.58 17.38
CA ALA A 477 -7.00 -7.96 17.43
C ALA A 477 -5.86 -8.96 17.69
N ASP A 478 -4.68 -8.80 17.08
CA ASP A 478 -3.52 -9.68 17.35
C ASP A 478 -3.01 -9.52 18.79
N GLN A 479 -3.05 -8.31 19.36
CA GLN A 479 -2.73 -8.10 20.78
C GLN A 479 -3.70 -8.87 21.67
N GLY A 480 -5.02 -8.71 21.44
CA GLY A 480 -6.06 -9.39 22.21
C GLY A 480 -5.95 -10.90 22.17
N ALA A 481 -5.58 -11.47 21.02
CA ALA A 481 -5.41 -12.90 20.84
C ALA A 481 -4.31 -13.54 21.71
N THR A 482 -3.41 -12.73 22.29
CA THR A 482 -2.35 -13.22 23.19
C THR A 482 -2.73 -13.15 24.66
N LEU A 483 -3.89 -12.57 25.00
CA LEU A 483 -4.33 -12.35 26.37
C LEU A 483 -5.26 -13.46 26.86
N SER A 484 -5.38 -13.56 28.19
CA SER A 484 -6.37 -14.40 28.84
C SER A 484 -7.56 -13.55 29.28
N LEU A 485 -8.79 -14.02 29.01
CA LEU A 485 -9.98 -13.33 29.49
C LEU A 485 -10.00 -13.21 31.03
N ALA A 486 -9.37 -14.16 31.73
CA ALA A 486 -9.26 -14.14 33.19
C ALA A 486 -8.45 -12.94 33.74
N SER A 487 -7.56 -12.34 32.93
CA SER A 487 -6.83 -11.12 33.32
C SER A 487 -7.58 -9.83 33.00
N LEU A 488 -8.78 -9.91 32.44
CA LEU A 488 -9.60 -8.78 31.98
C LEU A 488 -11.01 -8.88 32.59
N PRO A 489 -11.18 -8.64 33.90
CA PRO A 489 -12.44 -8.87 34.60
C PRO A 489 -13.61 -8.03 34.08
N SER A 490 -13.38 -6.79 33.65
CA SER A 490 -14.42 -5.93 33.09
C SER A 490 -14.86 -6.43 31.72
N THR A 491 -13.88 -6.82 30.89
CA THR A 491 -14.10 -7.48 29.59
C THR A 491 -14.87 -8.79 29.76
N ALA A 492 -14.50 -9.61 30.75
CA ALA A 492 -15.18 -10.87 31.07
C ALA A 492 -16.61 -10.64 31.55
N ALA A 493 -16.87 -9.57 32.31
CA ALA A 493 -18.24 -9.24 32.74
C ALA A 493 -19.14 -8.83 31.56
N TRP A 494 -18.60 -8.08 30.59
CA TRP A 494 -19.37 -7.60 29.44
C TRP A 494 -19.50 -8.63 28.30
N THR A 495 -18.49 -9.49 28.13
CA THR A 495 -18.42 -10.53 27.09
C THR A 495 -18.01 -11.89 27.66
N PRO A 496 -18.82 -12.49 28.54
CA PRO A 496 -18.39 -13.65 29.34
C PRO A 496 -18.05 -14.92 28.55
N ALA A 497 -18.58 -15.04 27.32
CA ALA A 497 -18.37 -16.21 26.47
C ALA A 497 -17.32 -15.98 25.35
N ILE A 498 -16.61 -14.85 25.34
CA ILE A 498 -15.67 -14.53 24.26
C ILE A 498 -14.41 -15.38 24.33
N ASP A 499 -13.98 -15.92 23.18
CA ASP A 499 -12.69 -16.58 23.03
C ASP A 499 -11.73 -15.61 22.32
N LEU A 500 -10.90 -14.91 23.09
CA LEU A 500 -9.97 -13.92 22.56
C LEU A 500 -9.01 -14.51 21.53
N SER A 501 -8.68 -15.81 21.59
CA SER A 501 -7.76 -16.45 20.64
C SER A 501 -8.30 -16.45 19.20
N VAL A 502 -9.63 -16.34 19.02
CA VAL A 502 -10.28 -16.24 17.71
C VAL A 502 -9.87 -14.97 16.97
N TYR A 503 -9.46 -13.90 17.67
CA TYR A 503 -8.95 -12.70 17.02
C TYR A 503 -7.76 -13.01 16.11
N ALA A 504 -6.88 -13.97 16.42
CA ALA A 504 -5.75 -14.36 15.56
C ALA A 504 -6.16 -14.95 14.20
N ARG A 505 -7.44 -15.29 14.01
CA ARG A 505 -7.97 -15.81 12.75
C ARG A 505 -8.46 -14.68 11.84
N HIS A 506 -8.85 -15.04 10.62
CA HIS A 506 -9.59 -14.14 9.75
C HIS A 506 -10.91 -13.71 10.39
N SER A 507 -11.32 -12.44 10.22
CA SER A 507 -12.49 -11.92 10.94
C SER A 507 -13.84 -12.52 10.51
N SER A 508 -13.86 -13.35 9.47
CA SER A 508 -15.00 -14.23 9.18
C SER A 508 -15.28 -15.26 10.28
N ALA A 509 -14.32 -15.54 11.16
CA ALA A 509 -14.50 -16.38 12.34
C ALA A 509 -15.00 -15.60 13.57
N TRP A 510 -15.01 -14.26 13.51
CA TRP A 510 -15.37 -13.41 14.64
C TRP A 510 -16.88 -13.38 14.81
N THR A 511 -17.34 -13.50 16.05
CA THR A 511 -18.75 -13.30 16.41
C THR A 511 -19.08 -11.82 16.54
N GLU A 512 -20.35 -11.48 16.70
CA GLU A 512 -20.76 -10.10 17.01
C GLU A 512 -20.13 -9.57 18.31
N ASP A 513 -19.90 -10.43 19.32
CA ASP A 513 -19.19 -10.06 20.54
C ASP A 513 -17.72 -9.68 20.29
N HIS A 514 -17.07 -10.30 19.29
CA HIS A 514 -15.73 -9.89 18.89
C HIS A 514 -15.75 -8.54 18.17
N VAL A 515 -16.76 -8.29 17.32
CA VAL A 515 -16.88 -7.01 16.63
C VAL A 515 -17.15 -5.88 17.62
N LYS A 516 -18.08 -6.07 18.57
CA LYS A 516 -18.42 -5.06 19.57
C LYS A 516 -17.26 -4.78 20.52
N LEU A 517 -16.57 -5.82 20.99
CA LEU A 517 -15.42 -5.65 21.89
C LEU A 517 -14.29 -4.94 21.17
N LEU A 518 -13.96 -5.34 19.94
CA LEU A 518 -12.97 -4.65 19.14
C LEU A 518 -13.33 -3.17 18.93
N GLY A 519 -14.61 -2.84 18.75
CA GLY A 519 -15.07 -1.44 18.67
C GLY A 519 -14.71 -0.64 19.93
N SER A 520 -14.94 -1.21 21.12
CA SER A 520 -14.50 -0.63 22.39
C SER A 520 -12.97 -0.42 22.43
N GLU A 521 -12.20 -1.45 22.09
CA GLU A 521 -10.73 -1.41 22.12
C GLU A 521 -10.10 -0.52 21.03
N TYR A 522 -10.84 -0.21 19.96
CA TYR A 522 -10.39 0.67 18.88
C TYR A 522 -10.40 2.13 19.33
N THR A 523 -11.49 2.57 19.98
CA THR A 523 -11.66 3.97 20.40
C THR A 523 -10.93 4.29 21.71
N SER A 524 -10.55 3.28 22.49
CA SER A 524 -9.87 3.42 23.77
C SER A 524 -8.42 2.96 23.69
N LYS A 525 -7.75 2.90 24.85
CA LYS A 525 -6.44 2.26 24.95
C LYS A 525 -6.65 0.74 24.86
N PRO A 526 -6.08 0.04 23.87
CA PRO A 526 -6.37 -1.37 23.66
C PRO A 526 -5.94 -2.25 24.84
N TRP A 527 -6.88 -3.06 25.30
CA TRP A 527 -6.73 -4.15 26.26
C TRP A 527 -6.19 -3.71 27.63
N ASP A 528 -6.56 -2.51 28.08
CA ASP A 528 -6.29 -2.04 29.43
C ASP A 528 -7.44 -2.32 30.42
N ASP A 529 -8.46 -3.06 29.96
CA ASP A 529 -9.71 -3.41 30.66
C ASP A 529 -10.62 -2.21 30.99
N ASN A 530 -10.33 -1.01 30.47
CA ASN A 530 -11.20 0.16 30.53
C ASN A 530 -12.06 0.24 29.26
N LEU A 531 -13.18 -0.47 29.29
CA LEU A 531 -14.10 -0.58 28.15
C LEU A 531 -14.82 0.75 27.84
N VAL A 532 -15.22 0.89 26.57
CA VAL A 532 -16.20 1.88 26.11
C VAL A 532 -17.40 1.14 25.49
N PRO A 533 -18.29 0.53 26.32
CA PRO A 533 -19.36 -0.34 25.81
C PRO A 533 -20.31 0.34 24.84
N ALA A 534 -20.65 1.62 25.10
CA ALA A 534 -21.53 2.40 24.23
C ALA A 534 -20.98 2.50 22.79
N TRP A 535 -19.67 2.70 22.63
CA TRP A 535 -19.03 2.74 21.32
C TRP A 535 -18.97 1.36 20.68
N GLY A 536 -18.66 0.32 21.45
CA GLY A 536 -18.67 -1.06 20.96
C GLY A 536 -20.03 -1.51 20.44
N ASP A 537 -21.11 -1.19 21.16
CA ASP A 537 -22.48 -1.47 20.71
C ASP A 537 -22.86 -0.63 19.47
N PHE A 538 -22.39 0.62 19.39
CA PHE A 538 -22.60 1.47 18.22
C PHE A 538 -21.90 0.93 16.96
N VAL A 539 -20.67 0.43 17.10
CA VAL A 539 -19.92 -0.27 16.04
C VAL A 539 -20.62 -1.57 15.64
N LEU A 540 -21.20 -2.32 16.59
CA LEU A 540 -21.96 -3.53 16.28
C LEU A 540 -23.20 -3.23 15.43
N GLU A 541 -23.94 -2.17 15.75
CA GLU A 541 -25.07 -1.74 14.91
C GLU A 541 -24.59 -1.29 13.51
N ALA A 542 -23.49 -0.54 13.43
CA ALA A 542 -22.88 -0.20 12.14
C ALA A 542 -22.47 -1.44 11.33
N TYR A 543 -21.94 -2.48 11.98
CA TYR A 543 -21.61 -3.76 11.34
C TYR A 543 -22.85 -4.45 10.76
N ARG A 544 -23.96 -4.49 11.52
CA ARG A 544 -25.24 -5.03 11.05
C ARG A 544 -25.79 -4.23 9.86
N ASP A 545 -25.69 -2.91 9.90
CA ASP A 545 -26.15 -2.02 8.82
C ASP A 545 -25.29 -2.19 7.55
N VAL A 546 -23.95 -2.29 7.69
CA VAL A 546 -23.03 -2.56 6.57
C VAL A 546 -23.35 -3.90 5.90
N ARG A 547 -23.62 -4.95 6.68
CA ARG A 547 -24.02 -6.25 6.13
C ARG A 547 -25.36 -6.18 5.41
N ALA A 548 -26.33 -5.44 5.96
CA ALA A 548 -27.63 -5.24 5.34
C ALA A 548 -27.55 -4.37 4.07
N ALA A 549 -26.53 -3.52 3.93
CA ALA A 549 -26.33 -2.67 2.75
C ALA A 549 -25.97 -3.46 1.48
N GLY A 550 -25.41 -4.67 1.63
CA GLY A 550 -25.11 -5.58 0.51
C GLY A 550 -24.10 -4.99 -0.50
N VAL A 551 -23.13 -4.19 -0.02
CA VAL A 551 -22.11 -3.57 -0.87
C VAL A 551 -20.91 -4.49 -1.12
N PHE A 552 -20.61 -5.37 -0.17
CA PHE A 552 -19.49 -6.31 -0.22
C PHE A 552 -19.89 -7.69 -0.70
#